data_AF-K1JP89-F1
#
_entry.id   AF-K1JP89-F1
#
_cell.length_a   1.000
_cell.length_b   1.000
_cell.length_c   1.000
_cell.angle_alpha   90.00
_cell.angle_beta   90.00
_cell.angle_gamma   90.00
#
_symmetry.space_group_name_H-M   'P 1'
#
loop_
_entity.id
_entity.type
_entity.pdbx_description
1 polymer ?
#
loop_
_entity_poly.entity_id
_entity_poly.type
_entity_poly.pdbx_seq_one_letter_code
_entity_poly.pdbx_strand_id
1 'polypeptide(L)'
;MNDAKLSGLMNHGSRLRLLLEQNELAAAEVQMEHYLAALNEVFEHIPADSHLNAEQQQALSQFHMIHALITDARHLAEDELRQFSKAGRVAGLYKMNAG
;
A
#
# COMPACT_ATOMS: atom_id res chain seq x y z
N MET A 1 -18.49 -15.50 -15.04
CA MET A 1 -18.00 -14.13 -15.28
C MET A 1 -17.22 -13.57 -14.07
N ASN A 2 -16.63 -14.44 -13.22
CA ASN A 2 -15.95 -14.05 -11.99
C ASN A 2 -14.41 -14.22 -12.14
N ASP A 3 -13.98 -15.27 -12.83
CA ASP A 3 -12.56 -15.64 -12.95
C ASP A 3 -11.73 -14.61 -13.72
N ALA A 4 -12.29 -13.98 -14.75
CA ALA A 4 -11.62 -12.92 -15.51
C ALA A 4 -11.42 -11.65 -14.66
N LYS A 5 -12.42 -11.29 -13.84
CA LYS A 5 -12.33 -10.15 -12.92
C LYS A 5 -11.33 -10.44 -11.81
N LEU A 6 -11.37 -11.65 -11.25
CA LEU A 6 -10.47 -12.10 -10.20
C LEU A 6 -9.02 -12.16 -10.70
N SER A 7 -8.80 -12.68 -11.92
CA SER A 7 -7.50 -12.65 -12.57
C SER A 7 -7.02 -11.21 -12.83
N GLY A 8 -7.92 -10.32 -13.26
CA GLY A 8 -7.64 -8.89 -13.41
C GLY A 8 -7.17 -8.26 -12.09
N LEU A 9 -7.91 -8.50 -11.01
CA LEU A 9 -7.55 -8.06 -9.66
C LEU A 9 -6.16 -8.56 -9.25
N MET A 10 -5.90 -9.87 -9.39
CA MET A 10 -4.60 -10.44 -9.01
C MET A 10 -3.43 -9.89 -9.83
N ASN A 11 -3.67 -9.58 -11.11
CA ASN A 11 -2.67 -8.94 -11.97
C ASN A 11 -2.40 -7.50 -11.53
N HIS A 12 -3.45 -6.74 -11.22
CA HIS A 12 -3.30 -5.39 -10.69
C HIS A 12 -2.53 -5.38 -9.38
N GLY A 13 -2.85 -6.31 -8.46
CA GLY A 13 -2.16 -6.44 -7.18
C GLY A 13 -0.70 -6.88 -7.32
N SER A 14 -0.39 -7.79 -8.25
CA SER A 14 0.99 -8.22 -8.52
C SER A 14 1.84 -7.07 -9.07
N ARG A 15 1.26 -6.28 -9.98
CA ARG A 15 1.93 -5.09 -10.54
C ARG A 15 2.13 -4.02 -9.48
N LEU A 16 1.13 -3.77 -8.64
CA LEU A 16 1.21 -2.80 -7.55
C LEU A 16 2.30 -3.20 -6.56
N ARG A 17 2.36 -4.47 -6.16
CA ARG A 17 3.40 -4.99 -5.26
C ARG A 17 4.80 -4.74 -5.83
N LEU A 18 5.01 -5.06 -7.11
CA LEU A 18 6.30 -4.84 -7.78
C LEU A 18 6.72 -3.37 -7.75
N LEU A 19 5.78 -2.45 -8.01
CA LEU A 19 6.06 -1.01 -7.98
C LEU A 19 6.42 -0.53 -6.57
N LEU A 20 5.74 -1.03 -5.54
CA LEU A 20 6.06 -0.74 -4.15
C LEU A 20 7.44 -1.29 -3.75
N GLU A 21 7.76 -2.53 -4.13
CA GLU A 21 9.08 -3.16 -3.91
C GLU A 21 10.22 -2.39 -4.60
N GLN A 22 9.93 -1.78 -5.75
CA GLN A 22 10.88 -0.95 -6.52
C GLN A 22 10.93 0.52 -6.06
N ASN A 23 10.10 0.90 -5.09
CA ASN A 23 9.91 2.28 -4.65
C ASN A 23 9.49 3.26 -5.78
N GLU A 24 8.80 2.76 -6.80
CA GLU A 24 8.24 3.52 -7.92
C GLU A 24 6.90 4.16 -7.50
N LEU A 25 6.95 5.04 -6.49
CA LEU A 25 5.76 5.51 -5.74
C LEU A 25 4.71 6.19 -6.62
N ALA A 26 5.12 7.02 -7.59
CA ALA A 26 4.19 7.70 -8.49
C ALA A 26 3.43 6.72 -9.40
N ALA A 27 4.11 5.69 -9.90
CA ALA A 27 3.47 4.65 -10.69
C ALA A 27 2.60 3.73 -9.80
N ALA A 28 3.04 3.47 -8.57
CA ALA A 28 2.27 2.69 -7.59
C ALA A 28 0.96 3.39 -7.23
N GLU A 29 0.95 4.72 -7.10
CA GLU A 29 -0.25 5.51 -6.83
C GLU A 29 -1.29 5.36 -7.95
N VAL A 30 -0.89 5.52 -9.21
CA VAL A 30 -1.79 5.30 -10.36
C VAL A 30 -2.30 3.84 -10.40
N GLN A 31 -1.41 2.88 -10.16
CA GLN A 31 -1.78 1.47 -10.15
C GLN A 31 -2.74 1.12 -8.99
N MET A 32 -2.67 1.84 -7.87
CA MET A 32 -3.55 1.67 -6.72
C MET A 32 -5.01 1.93 -7.09
N GLU A 33 -5.29 2.97 -7.87
CA GLU A 33 -6.65 3.30 -8.31
C GLU A 33 -7.26 2.13 -9.11
N HIS A 34 -6.48 1.58 -10.05
CA HIS A 34 -6.91 0.40 -10.82
C HIS A 34 -7.11 -0.84 -9.96
N TYR A 35 -6.22 -1.06 -8.99
CA TYR A 35 -6.33 -2.18 -8.05
C TYR A 35 -7.58 -2.07 -7.17
N LEU A 36 -7.88 -0.90 -6.61
CA LEU A 36 -9.05 -0.67 -5.76
C LEU A 36 -10.36 -0.79 -6.54
N ALA A 37 -10.40 -0.29 -7.77
CA ALA A 37 -11.55 -0.47 -8.65
C ALA A 37 -11.83 -1.96 -8.91
N ALA A 38 -10.80 -2.73 -9.28
CA ALA A 38 -10.93 -4.18 -9.48
C ALA A 38 -11.30 -4.92 -8.20
N LEU A 39 -10.78 -4.49 -7.04
CA LEU A 39 -11.11 -5.08 -5.74
C LEU A 39 -12.59 -4.90 -5.42
N ASN A 40 -13.12 -3.69 -5.64
CA ASN A 40 -14.54 -3.40 -5.45
C ASN A 40 -15.38 -4.27 -6.39
N GLU A 41 -15.04 -4.33 -7.68
CA GLU A 41 -15.80 -5.15 -8.65
C GLU A 41 -15.87 -6.65 -8.31
N VAL A 42 -14.84 -7.19 -7.63
CA VAL A 42 -14.76 -8.60 -7.25
C VAL A 42 -15.50 -8.87 -5.93
N PHE A 43 -15.38 -7.97 -4.94
CA PHE A 43 -15.85 -8.23 -3.57
C PHE A 43 -17.14 -7.49 -3.18
N GLU A 44 -17.59 -6.47 -3.92
CA GLU A 44 -18.77 -5.65 -3.58
C GLU A 44 -20.05 -6.47 -3.43
N HIS A 45 -20.17 -7.59 -4.16
CA HIS A 45 -21.37 -8.43 -4.15
C HIS A 45 -21.22 -9.70 -3.32
N ILE A 46 -20.12 -9.84 -2.57
CA ILE A 46 -19.89 -10.99 -1.71
C ILE A 46 -20.42 -10.68 -0.30
N PRO A 47 -21.46 -11.39 0.18
CA PRO A 47 -21.94 -11.24 1.56
C PRO A 47 -20.83 -11.55 2.58
N ALA A 48 -20.81 -10.82 3.69
CA ALA A 48 -19.79 -10.93 4.74
C ALA A 48 -19.58 -12.36 5.28
N ASP A 49 -20.63 -13.17 5.31
CA ASP A 49 -20.60 -14.56 5.82
C ASP A 49 -20.44 -15.62 4.71
N SER A 50 -20.15 -15.20 3.48
CA SER A 50 -19.98 -16.14 2.37
C SER A 50 -18.63 -16.85 2.46
N HIS A 51 -18.65 -18.17 2.22
CA HIS A 51 -17.42 -18.92 2.04
C HIS A 51 -16.73 -18.48 0.76
N LEU A 52 -15.57 -17.85 0.90
CA LEU A 52 -14.68 -17.53 -0.22
C LEU A 52 -14.11 -18.81 -0.82
N ASN A 53 -14.07 -18.87 -2.15
CA ASN A 53 -13.34 -19.94 -2.83
C ASN A 53 -11.81 -19.71 -2.72
N ALA A 54 -11.02 -20.71 -3.11
CA ALA A 54 -9.56 -20.67 -2.99
C ALA A 54 -8.93 -19.45 -3.70
N GLU A 55 -9.42 -19.07 -4.89
CA GLU A 55 -8.89 -17.95 -5.65
C GLU A 55 -9.22 -16.60 -5.00
N GLN A 56 -10.42 -16.47 -4.43
CA GLN A 56 -10.83 -15.29 -3.65
C GLN A 56 -10.03 -15.16 -2.35
N GLN A 57 -9.76 -16.29 -1.67
CA GLN A 57 -8.86 -16.32 -0.52
C GLN A 57 -7.44 -15.88 -0.89
N GLN A 58 -6.94 -16.31 -2.06
CA GLN A 58 -5.65 -15.87 -2.57
C GLN A 58 -5.63 -14.36 -2.85
N ALA A 59 -6.67 -13.81 -3.48
CA ALA A 59 -6.80 -12.37 -3.71
C ALA A 59 -6.83 -11.57 -2.39
N LEU A 60 -7.53 -12.08 -1.37
CA LEU A 60 -7.54 -11.47 -0.03
C LEU A 60 -6.18 -11.55 0.65
N SER A 61 -5.46 -12.66 0.52
CA SER A 61 -4.09 -12.78 1.01
C SER A 61 -3.15 -11.78 0.33
N GLN A 62 -3.32 -11.54 -0.97
CA GLN A 62 -2.55 -10.54 -1.70
C GLN A 62 -2.86 -9.12 -1.19
N PHE A 63 -4.14 -8.82 -0.94
CA PHE A 63 -4.54 -7.55 -0.33
C PHE A 63 -3.86 -7.30 1.02
N HIS A 64 -3.86 -8.29 1.93
CA HIS A 64 -3.21 -8.15 3.23
C HIS A 64 -1.70 -7.88 3.12
N MET A 65 -1.02 -8.54 2.18
CA MET A 65 0.40 -8.31 1.93
C MET A 65 0.66 -6.89 1.41
N ILE A 66 -0.13 -6.40 0.45
CA ILE A 66 -0.02 -5.03 -0.07
C ILE A 66 -0.27 -4.01 1.05
N HIS A 67 -1.30 -4.23 1.88
CA HIS A 67 -1.61 -3.37 3.00
C HIS A 67 -0.46 -3.32 4.04
N ALA A 68 0.17 -4.46 4.33
CA ALA A 68 1.32 -4.51 5.22
C ALA A 68 2.50 -3.68 4.66
N LEU A 69 2.84 -3.84 3.38
CA LEU A 69 3.91 -3.07 2.73
C LEU A 69 3.68 -1.55 2.84
N ILE A 70 2.45 -1.09 2.61
CA ILE A 70 2.10 0.33 2.71
C ILE A 70 2.19 0.81 4.15
N THR A 71 1.74 0.00 5.10
CA THR A 71 1.79 0.33 6.53
C THR A 71 3.24 0.48 7.01
N ASP A 72 4.11 -0.45 6.61
CA ASP A 72 5.54 -0.41 6.95
C ASP A 72 6.22 0.81 6.33
N ALA A 73 5.94 1.12 5.06
CA ALA A 73 6.45 2.31 4.38
C ALA A 73 6.01 3.60 5.08
N ARG A 74 4.76 3.69 5.53
CA ARG A 74 4.25 4.84 6.31
C ARG A 74 5.03 5.01 7.61
N HIS A 75 5.23 3.93 8.37
CA HIS A 75 5.95 4.00 9.63
C HIS A 75 7.41 4.43 9.44
N LEU A 76 8.07 3.96 8.39
CA LEU A 76 9.42 4.40 8.05
C LEU A 76 9.46 5.91 7.76
N ALA A 77 8.54 6.42 6.94
CA ALA A 77 8.47 7.83 6.61
C ALA A 77 8.18 8.71 7.85
N GLU A 78 7.30 8.26 8.74
CA GLU A 78 7.01 8.94 10.02
C GLU A 78 8.26 9.05 10.90
N ASP A 79 9.06 7.97 10.98
CA ASP A 79 10.29 7.95 11.76
C ASP A 79 11.37 8.84 11.15
N GLU A 80 11.54 8.85 9.82
CA GLU A 80 12.46 9.77 9.13
C GLU A 80 12.08 11.24 9.37
N LEU A 81 10.81 11.60 9.22
CA LEU A 81 10.32 12.96 9.50
C LEU A 81 10.58 13.37 10.96
N ARG A 82 10.41 12.44 11.91
CA ARG A 82 10.72 12.68 13.32
C ARG A 82 12.21 12.92 13.54
N GLN A 83 13.09 12.21 12.82
CA GLN A 83 14.54 12.43 12.88
C GLN A 83 14.93 13.80 12.32
N PHE A 84 14.42 14.19 11.15
CA PHE A 84 14.65 15.53 10.58
C PHE A 84 14.17 16.65 11.51
N SER A 85 13.00 16.47 12.14
CA SER A 85 12.47 17.42 13.11
C SER A 85 13.39 17.60 14.32
N LYS A 86 14.02 16.51 14.81
CA LYS A 86 15.01 16.59 15.89
C LYS A 86 16.27 17.34 15.43
N ALA A 87 16.79 17.03 14.25
CA ALA A 87 17.97 17.69 13.68
C ALA A 87 17.74 19.20 13.50
N GLY A 88 16.57 19.60 13.00
CA GLY A 88 16.18 21.01 12.86
C GLY A 88 16.18 21.77 14.20
N ARG A 89 15.66 21.15 15.26
CA ARG A 89 15.70 21.75 16.62
C ARG A 89 17.12 21.92 17.13
N VAL A 90 18.00 20.92 16.96
CA VAL A 90 19.41 21.01 17.37
C VAL A 90 20.15 22.09 16.59
N ALA A 91 19.93 22.18 15.27
CA ALA A 91 20.51 23.24 14.44
C ALA A 91 20.05 24.65 14.88
N GLY A 92 18.78 24.78 15.27
CA GLY A 92 18.26 26.03 15.85
C GLY A 92 18.94 26.41 17.16
N LEU A 93 19.16 25.44 18.06
CA LEU A 93 19.87 25.65 19.33
C LEU A 93 21.35 26.01 19.11
N TYR A 94 22.01 25.42 18.11
CA TYR A 94 23.39 25.79 17.78
C TYR A 94 23.48 27.23 17.26
N LYS A 95 22.59 27.64 16.34
CA LYS A 95 22.54 29.03 15.83
C LYS A 95 22.27 30.07 16.93
N MET A 96 21.48 29.74 17.95
CA MET A 96 21.21 30.65 19.08
C MET A 96 22.37 30.77 20.06
N ASN A 97 23.27 29.79 20.14
CA ASN A 97 24.38 29.77 21.10
C ASN A 97 25.75 30.09 20.48
N ALA A 98 25.89 29.97 19.16
CA ALA A 98 27.12 30.21 18.42
C ALA A 98 27.05 31.44 17.48
N GLY A 99 25.95 32.20 17.53
CA GLY A 99 25.74 33.45 16.80
C GLY A 99 25.82 34.67 17.70
#